data_AF-S2JUC7-F1
#
_entry.id   AF-S2JUC7-F1
#
_cell.length_a   1.000
_cell.length_b   1.000
_cell.length_c   1.000
_cell.angle_alpha   90.00
_cell.angle_beta   90.00
_cell.angle_gamma   90.00
#
_symmetry.space_group_name_H-M   'P 1'
#
loop_
_entity.id
_entity.type
_entity.pdbx_description
1 polymer ?
#
loop_
_entity_poly.entity_id
_entity_poly.type
_entity_poly.pdbx_seq_one_letter_code
_entity_poly.pdbx_strand_id
1 'polypeptide(L)'
;MADNKKEGKKASSRLLGMKFMQRSMEKEMQEQLEKERKRVISEAEWVLDTKDTTIQKPKIHIEVQPSFLPFTQDTTAGRRSFKSFNKLVEANADQEEKSQRLAREEKAEEATRISDKEFGKQMQTVRSVSKKTSQKRKADGEKTSAKKPKMASNTFIKPE
;
A
#
# COMPACT_ATOMS: atom_id res chain seq x y z
N MET A 1 34.22 -47.86 9.55
CA MET A 1 33.28 -48.04 10.67
C MET A 1 31.89 -47.83 10.10
N ALA A 2 31.15 -48.90 9.82
CA ALA A 2 29.81 -48.82 9.25
C ALA A 2 28.79 -48.88 10.39
N ASP A 3 28.13 -47.76 10.67
CA ASP A 3 27.11 -47.67 11.70
C ASP A 3 25.83 -48.39 11.25
N ASN A 4 25.65 -49.61 11.74
CA ASN A 4 24.39 -50.35 11.65
C ASN A 4 23.33 -49.67 12.52
N LYS A 5 22.63 -48.68 11.96
CA LYS A 5 21.47 -48.06 12.60
C LYS A 5 20.33 -49.08 12.64
N LYS A 6 20.07 -49.66 13.82
CA LYS A 6 18.93 -50.56 14.09
C LYS A 6 17.65 -49.90 13.56
N GLU A 7 17.01 -50.52 12.56
CA GLU A 7 15.68 -50.10 12.13
C GLU A 7 14.71 -50.28 13.30
N GLY A 8 14.09 -49.17 13.72
CA GLY A 8 13.04 -49.20 14.74
C GLY A 8 11.84 -50.02 14.26
N LYS A 9 11.05 -50.55 15.21
CA LYS A 9 9.84 -51.32 14.93
C LYS A 9 8.89 -50.48 14.05
N LYS A 10 8.63 -50.94 12.83
CA LYS A 10 7.71 -50.27 11.89
C LYS A 10 6.26 -50.48 12.35
N ALA A 11 5.43 -49.44 12.21
CA ALA A 11 4.00 -49.54 12.47
C ALA A 11 3.33 -50.55 11.52
N SER A 12 2.26 -51.20 11.98
CA SER A 12 1.51 -52.15 11.16
C SER A 12 0.84 -51.46 9.98
N SER A 13 0.66 -52.19 8.86
CA SER A 13 0.07 -51.65 7.63
C SER A 13 -1.34 -51.07 7.84
N ARG A 14 -2.14 -51.68 8.73
CA ARG A 14 -3.47 -51.19 9.10
C ARG A 14 -3.42 -49.84 9.81
N LEU A 15 -2.43 -49.61 10.68
CA LEU A 15 -2.25 -48.34 11.37
C LEU A 15 -1.77 -47.26 10.40
N LEU A 16 -0.81 -47.59 9.53
CA LEU A 16 -0.28 -46.66 8.52
C LEU A 16 -1.33 -46.25 7.47
N GLY A 17 -2.30 -47.14 7.19
CA GLY A 17 -3.43 -46.85 6.31
C GLY A 17 -4.52 -45.97 6.94
N MET A 18 -4.45 -45.68 8.24
CA MET A 18 -5.39 -44.75 8.87
C MET A 18 -5.11 -43.31 8.43
N LYS A 19 -6.16 -42.55 8.13
CA LYS A 19 -6.06 -41.18 7.60
C LYS A 19 -5.20 -40.26 8.48
N PHE A 20 -5.19 -40.44 9.80
CA PHE A 20 -4.40 -39.57 10.68
C PHE A 20 -2.88 -39.81 10.51
N MET A 21 -2.46 -41.06 10.31
CA MET A 21 -1.06 -41.38 10.00
C MET A 21 -0.68 -40.82 8.63
N GLN A 22 -1.54 -40.98 7.63
CA GLN A 22 -1.32 -40.43 6.29
C GLN A 22 -1.17 -38.91 6.31
N ARG A 23 -2.06 -38.20 7.01
CA ARG A 23 -1.99 -36.73 7.15
C ARG A 23 -0.72 -36.29 7.88
N SER A 24 -0.27 -37.03 8.89
CA SER A 24 0.99 -36.73 9.59
C SER A 24 2.19 -36.87 8.65
N MET A 25 2.27 -37.98 7.91
CA MET A 25 3.35 -38.20 6.96
C MET A 25 3.33 -37.22 5.79
N GLU A 26 2.14 -36.89 5.28
CA GLU A 26 1.98 -35.88 4.21
C GLU A 26 2.42 -34.50 4.68
N LYS A 27 2.07 -34.12 5.92
CA LYS A 27 2.51 -32.86 6.54
C LYS A 27 4.03 -32.82 6.71
N GLU A 28 4.64 -33.90 7.21
CA GLU A 28 6.09 -34.01 7.35
C GLU A 28 6.80 -33.91 5.99
N MET A 29 6.28 -34.57 4.96
CA MET A 29 6.79 -34.50 3.59
C MET A 29 6.66 -33.08 3.03
N GLN A 30 5.51 -32.43 3.21
CA GLN A 30 5.30 -31.06 2.76
C GLN A 30 6.26 -30.08 3.45
N GLU A 31 6.47 -30.23 4.76
CA GLU A 31 7.42 -29.39 5.50
C GLU A 31 8.86 -29.58 5.00
N GLN A 32 9.26 -30.81 4.66
CA GLN A 32 10.57 -31.08 4.05
C GLN A 32 10.70 -30.39 2.68
N LEU A 33 9.69 -30.52 1.82
CA LEU A 33 9.69 -29.86 0.51
C LEU A 33 9.72 -28.32 0.63
N GLU A 34 9.01 -27.75 1.61
CA GLU A 34 9.04 -26.30 1.86
C GLU A 34 10.41 -25.84 2.39
N LYS A 35 11.08 -26.63 3.24
CA LYS A 35 12.44 -26.36 3.70
C LYS A 35 13.44 -26.38 2.55
N GLU A 36 13.34 -27.37 1.66
CA GLU A 36 14.19 -27.45 0.47
C GLU A 36 13.95 -26.27 -0.48
N ARG A 37 12.69 -25.90 -0.73
CA ARG A 37 12.37 -24.71 -1.55
C ARG A 37 12.95 -23.43 -0.95
N LYS A 38 12.77 -23.23 0.36
CA LYS A 38 13.35 -22.07 1.06
C LYS A 38 14.87 -22.07 1.00
N ARG A 39 15.50 -23.24 1.14
CA ARG A 39 16.94 -23.40 1.01
C ARG A 39 17.43 -22.99 -0.39
N VAL A 40 16.82 -23.52 -1.44
CA VAL A 40 17.16 -23.18 -2.83
C VAL A 40 17.00 -21.68 -3.09
N ILE A 41 15.91 -21.07 -2.61
CA ILE A 41 15.69 -19.63 -2.74
C ILE A 41 16.79 -18.87 -1.98
N SER A 42 17.09 -19.24 -0.74
CA SER A 42 18.11 -18.55 0.06
C SER A 42 19.54 -18.71 -0.48
N GLU A 43 19.83 -19.82 -1.15
CA GLU A 43 21.13 -20.04 -1.81
C GLU A 43 21.24 -19.20 -3.10
N ALA A 44 20.12 -18.91 -3.76
CA ALA A 44 20.06 -18.11 -4.99
C ALA A 44 19.85 -16.61 -4.75
N GLU A 45 19.30 -16.20 -3.61
CA GLU A 45 19.00 -14.81 -3.28
C GLU A 45 20.29 -14.03 -3.02
N TRP A 46 20.49 -12.95 -3.78
CA TRP A 46 21.61 -12.04 -3.58
C TRP A 46 21.12 -10.81 -2.82
N VAL A 47 21.73 -10.53 -1.67
CA VAL A 47 21.44 -9.34 -0.87
C VAL A 47 22.42 -8.24 -1.23
N LEU A 48 21.90 -7.10 -1.69
CA LEU A 48 22.70 -5.89 -1.91
C LEU A 48 22.71 -5.07 -0.61
N ASP A 49 23.88 -4.87 0.00
CA ASP A 49 24.04 -4.01 1.17
C ASP A 49 23.93 -2.53 0.78
N THR A 50 22.74 -1.96 0.89
CA THR A 50 22.46 -0.55 0.53
C THR A 50 22.81 0.44 1.63
N LYS A 51 23.53 0.03 2.69
CA LYS A 51 23.82 0.90 3.85
C LYS A 51 24.68 2.12 3.48
N ASP A 52 25.57 1.96 2.49
CA ASP A 52 26.57 2.98 2.16
C ASP A 52 26.31 3.68 0.81
N THR A 53 25.32 3.23 0.03
CA THR A 53 25.06 3.77 -1.30
C THR A 53 23.81 4.65 -1.29
N THR A 54 23.99 5.97 -1.43
CA THR A 54 22.90 6.92 -1.64
C THR A 54 22.36 6.76 -3.07
N ILE A 55 21.58 5.69 -3.30
CA ILE A 55 20.87 5.48 -4.56
C ILE A 55 19.94 6.67 -4.74
N GLN A 56 20.24 7.50 -5.74
CA GLN A 56 19.41 8.65 -6.08
C GLN A 56 18.03 8.12 -6.47
N LYS A 57 17.02 8.47 -5.68
CA LYS A 57 15.64 8.08 -5.98
C LYS A 57 15.26 8.63 -7.35
N PRO A 58 14.59 7.84 -8.21
CA PRO A 58 14.17 8.33 -9.50
C PRO A 58 13.26 9.55 -9.31
N LYS A 59 13.35 10.53 -10.22
CA LYS A 59 12.58 11.78 -10.18
C LYS A 59 11.06 11.52 -10.23
N ILE A 60 10.63 10.39 -10.78
CA ILE A 60 9.24 9.97 -10.90
C ILE A 60 9.17 8.52 -10.41
N HIS A 61 8.28 8.26 -9.45
CA HIS A 61 7.95 6.92 -8.97
C HIS A 61 6.66 6.48 -9.66
N ILE A 62 6.72 5.42 -10.46
CA ILE A 62 5.56 4.83 -11.13
C ILE A 62 5.32 3.47 -10.47
N GLU A 63 4.17 3.30 -9.84
CA GLU A 63 3.74 2.04 -9.27
C GLU A 63 2.78 1.35 -10.24
N VAL A 64 3.16 0.19 -10.76
CA VAL A 64 2.30 -0.63 -11.61
C VAL A 64 1.53 -1.60 -10.72
N GLN A 65 0.23 -1.40 -10.61
CA GLN A 65 -0.65 -2.31 -9.88
C GLN A 65 -1.30 -3.30 -10.86
N PRO A 66 -1.36 -4.61 -10.53
CA PRO A 66 -1.98 -5.61 -11.39
C PRO A 66 -3.51 -5.50 -11.42
N SER A 67 -4.12 -4.74 -10.51
CA SER A 67 -5.56 -4.58 -10.39
C SER A 67 -6.00 -3.14 -10.64
N PHE A 68 -7.19 -2.99 -11.24
CA PHE A 68 -7.81 -1.69 -11.49
C PHE A 68 -8.59 -1.15 -10.28
N LEU A 69 -8.79 -1.98 -9.26
CA LEU A 69 -9.58 -1.67 -8.06
C LEU A 69 -9.16 -0.37 -7.34
N PRO A 70 -7.85 -0.04 -7.23
CA PRO A 70 -7.41 1.22 -6.63
C PRO A 70 -7.80 2.47 -7.42
N PHE A 71 -8.05 2.35 -8.74
CA PHE A 71 -8.42 3.47 -9.61
C PHE A 71 -9.92 3.74 -9.63
N THR A 72 -10.74 2.75 -9.25
CA THR A 72 -12.19 2.95 -9.10
C THR A 72 -12.48 3.60 -7.76
N GLN A 73 -13.16 4.74 -7.78
CA GLN A 73 -13.63 5.36 -6.55
C GLN A 73 -14.66 4.45 -5.86
N ASP A 74 -15.59 3.88 -6.62
CA ASP A 74 -16.71 3.07 -6.11
C ASP A 74 -16.54 1.58 -6.43
N THR A 75 -16.10 0.78 -5.46
CA THR A 75 -16.16 -0.68 -5.53
C THR A 75 -17.57 -1.18 -5.28
N THR A 76 -18.43 -1.11 -6.29
CA THR A 76 -19.78 -1.70 -6.19
C THR A 76 -19.69 -3.22 -6.04
N ALA A 77 -20.52 -3.80 -5.17
CA ALA A 77 -20.66 -5.24 -5.04
C ALA A 77 -21.00 -5.86 -6.42
N GLY A 78 -20.20 -6.82 -6.88
CA GLY A 78 -20.37 -7.44 -8.20
C GLY A 78 -21.61 -8.32 -8.31
N ARG A 79 -22.08 -8.87 -7.18
CA ARG A 79 -23.30 -9.66 -7.11
C ARG A 79 -24.47 -8.78 -6.66
N ARG A 80 -25.40 -8.51 -7.57
CA ARG A 80 -26.62 -7.73 -7.30
C ARG A 80 -27.85 -8.48 -7.82
N SER A 81 -28.95 -8.43 -7.08
CA SER A 81 -30.27 -8.79 -7.61
C SER A 81 -31.10 -7.53 -7.80
N PHE A 82 -32.16 -7.64 -8.60
CA PHE A 82 -33.05 -6.53 -8.90
C PHE A 82 -34.51 -6.96 -8.69
N LYS A 83 -35.37 -5.96 -8.53
CA LYS A 83 -36.83 -6.13 -8.42
C LYS A 83 -37.23 -7.11 -7.31
N SER A 84 -36.51 -7.13 -6.18
CA SER A 84 -36.79 -8.01 -5.04
C SER A 84 -36.73 -9.51 -5.35
N PHE A 85 -36.05 -9.91 -6.43
CA PHE A 85 -35.89 -11.31 -6.80
C PHE A 85 -35.14 -12.10 -5.72
N ASN A 86 -34.13 -11.48 -5.11
CA ASN A 86 -33.45 -12.03 -3.96
C ASN A 86 -33.17 -10.95 -2.90
N LYS A 87 -34.13 -10.77 -2.00
CA LYS A 87 -34.07 -9.75 -0.95
C LYS A 87 -32.82 -9.83 -0.08
N LEU A 88 -32.26 -11.02 0.15
CA LEU A 88 -31.03 -11.19 0.93
C LEU A 88 -29.82 -10.63 0.20
N VAL A 89 -29.74 -10.84 -1.12
CA VAL A 89 -28.63 -10.32 -1.94
C VAL A 89 -28.74 -8.81 -2.10
N GLU A 90 -29.94 -8.28 -2.30
CA GLU A 90 -30.20 -6.83 -2.30
C GLU A 90 -29.81 -6.18 -0.97
N ALA A 91 -30.26 -6.74 0.16
CA ALA A 91 -29.92 -6.20 1.48
C ALA A 91 -28.41 -6.20 1.76
N ASN A 92 -27.72 -7.27 1.37
CA ASN A 92 -26.26 -7.35 1.52
C ASN A 92 -25.54 -6.32 0.65
N ALA A 93 -25.95 -6.17 -0.61
CA ALA A 93 -25.36 -5.17 -1.51
C ALA A 93 -25.55 -3.75 -0.97
N ASP A 94 -26.74 -3.44 -0.44
CA ASP A 94 -27.03 -2.14 0.16
C ASP A 94 -26.22 -1.88 1.44
N GLN A 95 -26.02 -2.90 2.28
CA GLN A 95 -25.19 -2.80 3.48
C GLN A 95 -23.71 -2.59 3.14
N GLU A 96 -23.19 -3.34 2.16
CA GLU A 96 -21.83 -3.21 1.68
C GLU A 96 -21.60 -1.81 1.11
N GLU A 97 -22.49 -1.30 0.27
CA GLU A 97 -22.39 0.04 -0.32
C GLU A 97 -22.39 1.15 0.76
N LYS A 98 -23.27 1.04 1.76
CA LYS A 98 -23.30 1.96 2.91
C LYS A 98 -22.02 1.92 3.73
N SER A 99 -21.52 0.73 4.03
CA SER A 99 -20.30 0.55 4.83
C SER A 99 -19.07 1.13 4.12
N GLN A 100 -18.96 0.93 2.81
CA GLN A 100 -17.87 1.47 2.01
C GLN A 100 -17.92 3.00 1.94
N ARG A 101 -19.11 3.56 1.81
CA ARG A 101 -19.30 5.02 1.83
C ARG A 101 -18.85 5.62 3.17
N LEU A 102 -19.27 5.02 4.28
CA LEU A 102 -18.87 5.46 5.62
C LEU A 102 -17.35 5.37 5.79
N ALA A 103 -16.73 4.25 5.40
CA ALA A 103 -15.29 4.09 5.46
C ALA A 103 -14.51 5.12 4.60
N ARG A 104 -15.09 5.57 3.49
CA ARG A 104 -14.51 6.65 2.68
C ARG A 104 -14.60 8.00 3.39
N GLU A 105 -15.77 8.31 3.95
CA GLU A 105 -16.00 9.54 4.70
C GLU A 105 -15.07 9.59 5.93
N GLU A 106 -14.93 8.50 6.68
CA GLU A 106 -14.00 8.39 7.82
C GLU A 106 -12.54 8.62 7.41
N LYS A 107 -12.08 8.02 6.31
CA LYS A 107 -10.72 8.25 5.79
C LYS A 107 -10.49 9.70 5.35
N ALA A 108 -11.51 10.33 4.75
CA ALA A 108 -11.43 11.74 4.36
C ALA A 108 -11.37 12.64 5.60
N GLU A 109 -12.18 12.36 6.61
CA GLU A 109 -12.15 13.05 7.90
C GLU A 109 -10.79 12.87 8.58
N GLU A 110 -10.26 11.66 8.64
CA GLU A 110 -8.95 11.35 9.23
C GLU A 110 -7.82 12.11 8.52
N ALA A 111 -7.84 12.18 7.18
CA ALA A 111 -6.86 12.96 6.42
C ALA A 111 -6.94 14.46 6.71
N THR A 112 -8.13 14.97 7.06
CA THR A 112 -8.33 16.38 7.45
C THR A 112 -8.19 16.63 8.95
N ARG A 113 -8.08 15.58 9.77
CA ARG A 113 -8.02 15.68 11.22
C ARG A 113 -6.63 16.14 11.65
N ILE A 114 -6.53 17.42 11.98
CA ILE A 114 -5.30 18.02 12.51
C ILE A 114 -5.34 17.96 14.04
N SER A 115 -4.24 17.57 14.67
CA SER A 115 -4.12 17.60 16.14
C SER A 115 -3.90 19.03 16.65
N ASP A 116 -4.39 19.37 17.85
CA ASP A 116 -4.26 20.71 18.44
C ASP A 116 -2.80 21.21 18.50
N LYS A 117 -1.85 20.29 18.74
CA LYS A 117 -0.42 20.60 18.76
C LYS A 117 0.10 21.02 17.38
N GLU A 118 -0.42 20.41 16.33
CA GLU A 118 -0.04 20.65 14.94
C GLU A 118 -0.73 21.90 14.39
N PHE A 119 -2.00 22.11 14.74
CA PHE A 119 -2.73 23.33 14.49
C PHE A 119 -2.05 24.55 15.16
N GLY A 120 -1.58 24.39 16.40
CA GLY A 120 -0.82 25.43 17.12
C GLY A 120 0.46 25.85 16.38
N LYS A 121 1.20 24.90 15.81
CA LYS A 121 2.41 25.18 15.01
C LYS A 121 2.08 25.89 13.69
N GLN A 122 1.01 25.49 13.01
CA GLN A 122 0.53 26.20 11.81
C GLN A 122 0.15 27.64 12.14
N MET A 123 -0.60 27.88 13.22
CA MET A 123 -1.03 29.22 13.62
C MET A 123 0.12 30.11 14.09
N GLN A 124 1.14 29.56 14.76
CA GLN A 124 2.36 30.31 15.09
C GLN A 124 3.09 30.78 13.83
N THR A 125 3.14 29.94 12.80
CA THR A 125 3.76 30.26 11.51
C THR A 125 3.02 31.43 10.84
N VAL A 126 1.69 31.39 10.80
CA VAL A 126 0.84 32.49 10.25
C VAL A 126 1.01 33.82 11.01
N ARG A 127 1.18 33.78 12.35
CA ARG A 127 1.43 35.00 13.14
C ARG A 127 2.81 35.62 12.89
N SER A 128 3.81 34.84 12.47
CA SER A 128 5.16 35.35 12.23
C SER A 128 5.32 36.04 10.87
N VAL A 129 4.54 35.64 9.85
CA VAL A 129 4.52 36.30 8.53
C VAL A 129 3.80 37.65 8.55
N SER A 130 2.76 37.84 9.37
CA SER A 130 2.07 39.13 9.48
C SER A 130 2.90 40.23 10.15
N LYS A 131 3.93 39.85 10.93
CA LYS A 131 4.80 40.80 11.65
C LYS A 131 5.91 41.38 10.78
N LYS A 132 6.17 40.82 9.58
CA LYS A 132 7.23 41.29 8.65
C LYS A 132 6.72 42.13 7.47
N THR A 133 5.41 42.26 7.27
CA THR A 133 4.83 42.98 6.11
C THR A 133 4.33 44.40 6.42
N SER A 134 4.55 44.93 7.62
CA SER A 134 4.21 46.32 7.98
C SER A 134 5.28 47.35 7.57
N GLN A 135 6.25 46.97 6.72
CA GLN A 135 7.22 47.91 6.18
C GLN A 135 6.55 48.76 5.08
N LYS A 136 6.02 49.90 5.51
CA LYS A 136 5.37 50.94 4.71
C LYS A 136 6.30 51.35 3.55
N ARG A 137 5.98 50.95 2.32
CA ARG A 137 6.63 51.45 1.10
C ARG A 137 6.49 52.98 1.10
N LYS A 138 7.59 53.70 1.25
CA LYS A 138 7.67 55.14 0.95
C LYS A 138 7.62 55.26 -0.56
N ALA A 139 6.61 55.95 -1.06
CA ALA A 139 6.50 56.30 -2.46
C ALA A 139 7.39 57.53 -2.70
N ASP A 140 8.63 57.29 -3.10
CA ASP A 140 9.41 58.29 -3.83
C ASP A 140 9.38 57.89 -5.31
N GLY A 141 8.91 58.83 -6.12
CA GLY A 141 8.64 58.62 -7.52
C GLY A 141 9.93 58.58 -8.33
N GLU A 142 10.17 57.45 -8.98
CA GLU A 142 10.91 57.43 -10.24
C GLU A 142 10.39 56.31 -11.12
N LYS A 143 9.96 56.67 -12.32
CA LYS A 143 9.40 55.77 -13.33
C LYS A 143 10.52 54.86 -13.85
N THR A 144 10.54 53.60 -13.42
CA THR A 144 11.23 52.54 -14.17
C THR A 144 10.25 51.42 -14.48
N SER A 145 9.92 51.32 -15.77
CA SER A 145 9.01 50.30 -16.32
C SER A 145 9.69 48.93 -16.32
N ALA A 146 9.51 48.15 -15.25
CA ALA A 146 9.88 46.74 -15.24
C ALA A 146 8.83 45.92 -16.00
N LYS A 147 9.25 45.35 -17.14
CA LYS A 147 8.43 44.45 -17.97
C LYS A 147 8.03 43.21 -17.16
N LYS A 148 6.74 42.86 -17.17
CA LYS A 148 6.23 41.60 -16.62
C LYS A 148 6.82 40.41 -17.38
N PRO A 149 7.24 39.31 -16.72
CA PRO A 149 7.60 38.09 -17.43
C PRO A 149 6.34 37.49 -18.07
N LYS A 150 6.44 37.17 -19.36
CA LYS A 150 5.39 36.45 -20.10
C LYS A 150 5.34 35.02 -19.58
N MET A 151 4.17 34.59 -19.09
CA MET A 151 3.90 33.19 -18.74
C MET A 151 4.05 32.35 -20.02
N ALA A 152 4.97 31.38 -20.02
CA ALA A 152 5.07 30.42 -21.11
C ALA A 152 3.77 29.60 -21.16
N SER A 153 3.12 29.56 -22.32
CA SER A 153 1.98 28.69 -22.58
C SER A 153 2.40 27.24 -22.47
N ASN A 154 1.66 26.43 -21.71
CA ASN A 154 1.83 24.99 -21.60
C ASN A 154 1.80 24.34 -23.00
N THR A 155 2.96 24.08 -23.59
CA THR A 155 3.08 23.27 -24.80
C THR A 155 3.24 21.80 -24.40
N PHE A 156 2.34 20.98 -24.94
CA PHE A 156 2.34 19.53 -24.84
C PHE A 156 3.62 18.93 -25.44
N ILE A 157 4.38 18.17 -24.65
CA ILE A 157 5.60 17.47 -25.09
C ILE A 157 5.19 16.07 -25.57
N LYS A 158 5.48 15.75 -26.84
CA LYS A 158 5.28 14.40 -27.39
C LYS A 158 6.48 13.51 -27.04
N PRO A 159 6.27 12.22 -26.71
CA PRO A 159 7.36 11.28 -26.48
C PRO A 159 8.01 10.83 -27.81
N GLU A 160 9.33 10.60 -27.77
CA GLU A 160 10.10 9.85 -28.77
C GLU A 160 9.82 8.34 -28.67
#